data_AF-A0A970UTB6-F1
#
_entry.id   AF-A0A970UTB6-F1
#
_cell.length_a   1.000
_cell.length_b   1.000
_cell.length_c   1.000
_cell.angle_alpha   90.00
_cell.angle_beta   90.00
_cell.angle_gamma   90.00
#
_symmetry.space_group_name_H-M   'P 1'
#
loop_
_entity.id
_entity.type
_entity.pdbx_description
1 polymer ?
#
loop_
_entity_poly.entity_id
_entity_poly.type
_entity_poly.pdbx_seq_one_letter_code
_entity_poly.pdbx_strand_id
1 'polypeptide(L)'
;MNIIDFFLSPGSIAQKQYEALRMFYVEGKTAKEVAEAFGYTHRGFTSIITDFKKKLRNNDGNDLFFKPVQKGRKTTEIVIGAQDIVVELRKSYHSVEEIKVVLDGKGFDVSERTIYDIIKREGFSRLPRRTKLIKQELRLPKMPADKSRALSFAPEKFKSTSAGALCLLPYIKKFGISQAINNSGYPGTKDIDKLSSILCFVALKSSNVRRYSSDDRWCMERGLGLFAGLNVLPKAAWYTSYSHRVTSEMNLGFLRWLHKVWIQNDLLGDTVNIDFTTIRYWG
;
A
#
# COMPACT_ATOMS: atom_id res chain seq x y z
N MET A 1 9.06 -0.70 57.15
CA MET A 1 7.73 -1.22 56.76
C MET A 1 7.47 -2.43 57.64
N ASN A 2 6.43 -2.44 58.47
CA ASN A 2 6.05 -3.65 59.20
C ASN A 2 5.67 -4.71 58.15
N ILE A 3 5.97 -5.99 58.39
CA ILE A 3 5.59 -7.09 57.50
C ILE A 3 4.07 -7.06 57.24
N ILE A 4 3.30 -6.65 58.24
CA ILE A 4 1.84 -6.49 58.14
C ILE A 4 1.47 -5.40 57.13
N ASP A 5 2.18 -4.26 57.10
CA ASP A 5 1.87 -3.13 56.21
C ASP A 5 2.02 -3.50 54.73
N PHE A 6 2.91 -4.47 54.43
CA PHE A 6 3.10 -5.00 53.08
C PHE A 6 1.82 -5.68 52.54
N PHE A 7 1.09 -6.40 53.39
CA PHE A 7 -0.15 -7.07 53.00
C PHE A 7 -1.37 -6.14 53.03
N LEU A 8 -1.33 -5.07 53.83
CA LEU A 8 -2.43 -4.09 53.92
C LEU A 8 -2.41 -3.03 52.81
N SER A 9 -1.33 -2.95 52.01
CA SER A 9 -1.15 -1.92 50.99
C SER A 9 -1.05 -2.55 49.58
N PRO A 10 -2.16 -2.71 48.85
CA PRO A 10 -2.13 -3.30 47.51
C PRO A 10 -1.28 -2.46 46.53
N GLY A 11 -0.27 -3.07 45.92
CA GLY A 11 0.64 -2.40 44.98
C GLY A 11 0.09 -2.28 43.54
N SER A 12 -1.06 -2.90 43.24
CA SER A 12 -1.71 -2.82 41.93
C SER A 12 -3.24 -2.84 42.05
N ILE A 13 -3.93 -2.34 41.02
CA ILE A 13 -5.40 -2.38 40.95
C ILE A 13 -5.91 -3.82 41.00
N ALA A 14 -5.21 -4.76 40.37
CA ALA A 14 -5.62 -6.16 40.35
C ALA A 14 -5.45 -6.82 41.72
N GLN A 15 -4.37 -6.52 42.45
CA GLN A 15 -4.19 -6.95 43.84
C GLN A 15 -5.27 -6.36 44.74
N LYS A 16 -5.61 -5.08 44.57
CA LYS A 16 -6.69 -4.42 45.31
C LYS A 16 -8.05 -5.09 45.06
N GLN A 17 -8.36 -5.44 43.81
CA GLN A 17 -9.59 -6.16 43.47
C GLN A 17 -9.62 -7.57 44.06
N TYR A 18 -8.49 -8.28 44.04
CA TYR A 18 -8.36 -9.60 44.66
C TYR A 18 -8.61 -9.54 46.16
N GLU A 19 -7.94 -8.65 46.90
CA GLU A 19 -8.12 -8.51 48.35
C GLU A 19 -9.55 -8.09 48.72
N ALA A 20 -10.16 -7.19 47.94
CA ALA A 20 -11.56 -6.81 48.15
C ALA A 20 -12.52 -7.99 47.95
N LEU A 21 -12.32 -8.79 46.90
CA LEU A 21 -13.13 -9.99 46.65
C LEU A 21 -12.88 -11.07 47.72
N ARG A 22 -11.64 -11.22 48.21
CA ARG A 22 -11.30 -12.12 49.31
C ARG A 22 -11.99 -11.69 50.61
N MET A 23 -11.97 -10.41 50.96
CA MET A 23 -12.68 -9.87 52.13
C MET A 23 -14.19 -10.11 52.04
N PHE A 24 -14.77 -10.01 50.83
CA PHE A 24 -16.19 -10.27 50.62
C PHE A 24 -16.56 -11.76 50.70
N TYR A 25 -15.83 -12.64 49.99
CA TYR A 25 -16.19 -14.06 49.88
C TYR A 25 -15.63 -14.95 50.99
N VAL A 26 -14.44 -14.65 51.53
CA VAL A 26 -13.75 -15.48 52.52
C VAL A 26 -13.96 -14.95 53.94
N GLU A 27 -13.90 -13.63 54.12
CA GLU A 27 -14.08 -12.99 55.45
C GLU A 27 -15.55 -12.64 55.74
N GLY A 28 -16.45 -12.81 54.76
CA GLY A 28 -17.90 -12.67 54.93
C GLY A 28 -18.40 -11.25 55.14
N LYS A 29 -17.60 -10.22 54.85
CA LYS A 29 -18.01 -8.82 54.99
C LYS A 29 -19.05 -8.42 53.94
N THR A 30 -19.87 -7.44 54.27
CA THR A 30 -20.89 -6.92 53.34
C THR A 30 -20.25 -6.13 52.20
N ALA A 31 -20.93 -6.08 51.05
CA ALA A 31 -20.46 -5.31 49.90
C ALA A 31 -20.25 -3.82 50.21
N LYS A 32 -20.99 -3.27 51.18
CA LYS A 32 -20.84 -1.88 51.63
C LYS A 32 -19.56 -1.68 52.44
N GLU A 33 -19.30 -2.55 53.40
CA GLU A 33 -18.08 -2.49 54.23
C GLU A 33 -16.81 -2.69 53.39
N VAL A 34 -16.83 -3.63 52.44
CA VAL A 34 -15.69 -3.83 51.54
C VAL A 34 -15.49 -2.63 50.60
N ALA A 35 -16.58 -2.05 50.10
CA ALA A 35 -16.50 -0.86 49.27
C ALA A 35 -15.87 0.31 50.03
N GLU A 36 -16.29 0.56 51.27
CA GLU A 36 -15.71 1.60 52.13
C GLU A 36 -14.24 1.32 52.45
N ALA A 37 -13.88 0.09 52.84
CA ALA A 37 -12.51 -0.29 53.21
C ALA A 37 -11.51 -0.15 52.06
N PHE A 38 -11.94 -0.44 50.82
CA PHE A 38 -11.09 -0.34 49.63
C PHE A 38 -11.36 0.93 48.81
N GLY A 39 -12.18 1.87 49.28
CA GLY A 39 -12.47 3.13 48.56
C GLY A 39 -13.17 2.93 47.21
N TYR A 40 -14.04 1.94 47.09
CA TYR A 40 -14.98 1.78 45.99
C TYR A 40 -16.33 2.40 46.35
N THR A 41 -17.14 2.73 45.34
CA THR A 41 -18.58 2.97 45.58
C THR A 41 -19.28 1.62 45.75
N HIS A 42 -20.36 1.57 46.53
CA HIS A 42 -21.15 0.34 46.71
C HIS A 42 -21.54 -0.28 45.36
N ARG A 43 -22.07 0.54 44.43
CA ARG A 43 -22.43 0.10 43.07
C ARG A 43 -21.22 -0.39 42.26
N GLY A 44 -20.08 0.29 42.39
CA GLY A 44 -18.83 -0.11 41.75
C GLY A 44 -18.38 -1.50 42.20
N PHE A 45 -18.42 -1.76 43.51
CA PHE A 45 -18.04 -3.07 44.05
C PHE A 45 -19.02 -4.17 43.67
N THR A 46 -20.34 -3.90 43.64
CA THR A 46 -21.32 -4.88 43.15
C THR A 46 -21.11 -5.25 41.67
N SER A 47 -20.61 -4.32 40.84
CA SER A 47 -20.23 -4.62 39.46
C SER A 47 -19.03 -5.56 39.41
N ILE A 48 -18.00 -5.31 40.24
CA ILE A 48 -16.81 -6.16 40.35
C ILE A 48 -17.19 -7.60 40.76
N ILE A 49 -18.11 -7.76 41.73
CA ILE A 49 -18.64 -9.07 42.13
C ILE A 49 -19.30 -9.79 40.96
N THR A 50 -20.15 -9.08 40.20
CA THR A 50 -20.90 -9.64 39.07
C THR A 50 -19.96 -10.08 37.94
N ASP A 51 -19.01 -9.22 37.59
CA ASP A 51 -17.99 -9.49 36.58
C ASP A 51 -17.09 -10.67 36.98
N PHE A 52 -16.71 -10.74 38.26
CA PHE A 52 -15.92 -11.86 38.78
C PHE A 52 -16.68 -13.18 38.67
N LYS A 53 -17.96 -13.24 39.08
CA LYS A 53 -18.81 -14.44 38.91
C LYS A 53 -18.91 -14.86 37.45
N LYS A 54 -19.07 -13.91 36.53
CA LYS A 54 -19.14 -14.20 35.09
C LYS A 54 -17.82 -14.75 34.55
N LYS A 55 -16.69 -14.17 34.96
CA LYS A 55 -15.36 -14.64 34.56
C LYS A 55 -15.05 -16.04 35.10
N LEU A 56 -15.42 -16.33 36.36
CA LEU A 56 -15.23 -17.64 36.98
C LEU A 56 -16.12 -18.73 36.36
N ARG A 57 -17.30 -18.37 35.82
CA ARG A 57 -18.14 -19.33 35.07
C ARG A 57 -17.58 -19.68 33.69
N ASN A 58 -16.81 -18.77 33.09
CA ASN A 58 -16.33 -18.89 31.71
C ASN A 58 -14.85 -19.31 31.62
N ASN A 59 -14.16 -19.48 32.75
CA ASN A 59 -12.74 -19.81 32.84
C ASN A 59 -12.48 -20.58 34.15
N ASP A 60 -11.50 -21.48 34.19
CA ASP A 60 -11.21 -22.38 35.33
C ASP A 60 -10.59 -21.66 36.56
N GLY A 61 -10.84 -20.37 36.74
CA GLY A 61 -10.29 -19.54 37.82
C GLY A 61 -8.82 -19.16 37.66
N ASN A 62 -8.09 -19.77 36.73
CA ASN A 62 -6.70 -19.44 36.43
C ASN A 62 -6.55 -18.04 35.80
N ASP A 63 -5.49 -17.32 36.18
CA ASP A 63 -5.03 -16.05 35.61
C ASP A 63 -5.92 -14.79 35.76
N LEU A 64 -6.88 -14.76 36.71
CA LEU A 64 -7.85 -13.64 36.80
C LEU A 64 -7.29 -12.29 37.27
N PHE A 65 -6.27 -12.27 38.12
CA PHE A 65 -5.78 -11.03 38.77
C PHE A 65 -4.29 -10.76 38.53
N PHE A 66 -3.44 -11.78 38.55
CA PHE A 66 -1.99 -11.57 38.67
C PHE A 66 -1.22 -11.74 37.37
N LYS A 67 -1.89 -11.77 36.22
CA LYS A 67 -1.22 -11.81 34.91
C LYS A 67 -0.80 -10.39 34.50
N PRO A 68 0.48 -10.18 34.13
CA PRO A 68 0.90 -8.88 33.60
C PRO A 68 0.10 -8.55 32.34
N VAL A 69 -0.52 -7.37 32.30
CA VAL A 69 -1.15 -6.85 31.08
C VAL A 69 -0.06 -6.72 30.03
N GLN A 70 -0.10 -7.56 28.99
CA GLN A 70 0.79 -7.39 27.85
C GLN A 70 0.43 -6.07 27.19
N LYS A 71 1.27 -5.05 27.37
CA LYS A 71 1.16 -3.79 26.63
C LYS A 71 1.14 -4.15 25.14
N GLY A 72 0.12 -3.67 24.43
CA GLY A 72 -0.03 -3.93 23.00
C GLY A 72 1.25 -3.59 22.23
N ARG A 73 1.46 -4.27 21.10
CA ARG A 73 2.64 -4.09 20.25
C ARG A 73 2.85 -2.59 19.98
N LYS A 74 4.03 -2.08 20.35
CA LYS A 74 4.40 -0.69 20.05
C LYS A 74 4.36 -0.46 18.55
N THR A 75 3.88 0.72 18.14
CA THR A 75 3.92 1.17 16.74
C THR A 75 5.36 1.12 16.24
N THR A 76 5.60 0.41 15.13
CA THR A 76 6.92 0.30 14.52
C THR A 76 7.35 1.62 13.87
N GLU A 77 8.64 1.87 13.78
CA GLU A 77 9.21 3.07 13.14
C GLU A 77 8.72 3.25 11.69
N ILE A 78 8.58 2.15 10.94
CA ILE A 78 8.01 2.13 9.58
C ILE A 78 6.60 2.75 9.56
N VAL A 79 5.77 2.44 10.55
CA VAL A 79 4.39 2.94 10.65
C VAL A 79 4.38 4.40 11.10
N ILE A 80 5.37 4.84 11.86
CA ILE A 80 5.54 6.25 12.22
C ILE A 80 5.95 7.04 10.97
N GLY A 81 6.95 6.59 10.23
CA GLY A 81 7.41 7.25 9.00
C GLY A 81 6.36 7.26 7.87
N ALA A 82 5.45 6.29 7.84
CA ALA A 82 4.36 6.25 6.86
C ALA A 82 3.17 7.16 7.20
N GLN A 83 3.02 7.65 8.44
CA GLN A 83 1.83 8.40 8.87
C GLN A 83 1.64 9.68 8.06
N ASP A 84 2.69 10.49 7.92
CA ASP A 84 2.61 11.76 7.17
C ASP A 84 2.24 11.50 5.70
N ILE A 85 2.82 10.48 5.09
CA ILE A 85 2.53 10.07 3.71
C ILE A 85 1.07 9.63 3.55
N VAL A 86 0.55 8.82 4.49
CA VAL A 86 -0.85 8.38 4.50
C VAL A 86 -1.78 9.58 4.60
N VAL A 87 -1.51 10.51 5.52
CA VAL A 87 -2.32 11.71 5.73
C VAL A 87 -2.30 12.62 4.50
N GLU A 88 -1.13 12.86 3.92
CA GLU A 88 -0.98 13.72 2.75
C GLU A 88 -1.69 13.13 1.53
N LEU A 89 -1.52 11.83 1.26
CA LEU A 89 -2.24 11.14 0.18
C LEU A 89 -3.75 11.14 0.42
N ARG A 90 -4.17 11.00 1.68
CA ARG A 90 -5.58 11.03 2.05
C ARG A 90 -6.21 12.41 1.85
N LYS A 91 -5.49 13.49 2.17
CA LYS A 91 -5.89 14.88 1.85
C LYS A 91 -6.04 15.08 0.35
N SER A 92 -5.17 14.46 -0.44
CA SER A 92 -5.27 14.38 -1.91
C SER A 92 -6.29 13.35 -2.41
N TYR A 93 -7.23 12.90 -1.56
CA TYR A 93 -8.37 12.07 -1.92
C TYR A 93 -8.06 10.64 -2.41
N HIS A 94 -6.89 10.08 -2.05
CA HIS A 94 -6.52 8.70 -2.37
C HIS A 94 -7.27 7.66 -1.49
N SER A 95 -7.60 6.52 -2.09
CA SER A 95 -8.15 5.36 -1.36
C SER A 95 -7.07 4.61 -0.59
N VAL A 96 -7.48 3.72 0.32
CA VAL A 96 -6.56 2.84 1.07
C VAL A 96 -5.68 2.02 0.13
N GLU A 97 -6.26 1.48 -0.94
CA GLU A 97 -5.55 0.70 -1.96
C GLU A 97 -4.54 1.54 -2.73
N GLU A 98 -4.92 2.76 -3.14
CA GLU A 98 -4.02 3.68 -3.84
C GLU A 98 -2.86 4.12 -2.95
N ILE A 99 -3.13 4.37 -1.66
CA ILE A 99 -2.11 4.69 -0.66
C ILE A 99 -1.15 3.50 -0.49
N LYS A 100 -1.66 2.27 -0.45
CA LYS A 100 -0.83 1.07 -0.35
C LYS A 100 0.11 0.93 -1.55
N VAL A 101 -0.35 1.20 -2.77
CA VAL A 101 0.51 1.18 -3.97
C VAL A 101 1.67 2.17 -3.83
N VAL A 102 1.40 3.40 -3.40
CA VAL A 102 2.44 4.43 -3.24
C VAL A 102 3.41 4.07 -2.12
N LEU A 103 2.92 3.56 -0.99
CA LEU A 103 3.75 3.12 0.13
C LEU A 103 4.67 1.95 -0.26
N ASP A 104 4.14 0.95 -0.98
CA ASP A 104 4.93 -0.17 -1.48
C ASP A 104 5.98 0.29 -2.51
N GLY A 105 5.62 1.26 -3.36
CA GLY A 105 6.54 1.92 -4.28
C GLY A 105 7.73 2.59 -3.60
N LYS A 106 7.54 3.04 -2.36
CA LYS A 106 8.58 3.65 -1.51
C LYS A 106 9.26 2.67 -0.54
N GLY A 107 8.90 1.39 -0.59
CA GLY A 107 9.46 0.38 0.31
C GLY A 107 8.89 0.38 1.73
N PHE A 108 7.74 1.03 1.98
CA PHE A 108 7.06 0.95 3.27
C PHE A 108 6.15 -0.28 3.34
N ASP A 109 6.59 -1.31 4.06
CA ASP A 109 5.75 -2.51 4.30
C ASP A 109 4.69 -2.24 5.38
N VAL A 110 3.58 -1.63 4.97
CA VAL A 110 2.44 -1.29 5.84
C VAL A 110 1.17 -1.96 5.31
N SER A 111 0.40 -2.63 6.16
CA SER A 111 -0.84 -3.30 5.74
C SER A 111 -1.97 -2.31 5.41
N GLU A 112 -2.90 -2.67 4.52
CA GLU A 112 -4.10 -1.87 4.24
C GLU A 112 -4.93 -1.60 5.50
N ARG A 113 -4.95 -2.55 6.44
CA ARG A 113 -5.59 -2.36 7.75
C ARG A 113 -4.92 -1.27 8.57
N THR A 114 -3.59 -1.27 8.63
CA THR A 114 -2.83 -0.22 9.33
C THR A 114 -3.06 1.16 8.70
N ILE A 115 -3.11 1.23 7.36
CA ILE A 115 -3.45 2.47 6.64
C ILE A 115 -4.85 2.94 7.03
N TYR A 116 -5.84 2.02 7.06
CA TYR A 116 -7.20 2.33 7.49
C TYR A 116 -7.25 2.83 8.94
N ASP A 117 -6.51 2.19 9.85
CA ASP A 117 -6.48 2.58 11.27
C ASP A 117 -5.84 3.97 11.45
N ILE A 118 -4.78 4.30 10.69
CA ILE A 118 -4.21 5.66 10.65
C ILE A 118 -5.28 6.65 10.19
N ILE A 119 -5.91 6.43 9.04
CA ILE A 119 -6.94 7.30 8.47
C ILE A 119 -8.09 7.53 9.48
N LYS A 120 -8.53 6.46 10.15
CA LYS A 120 -9.59 6.51 11.16
C LYS A 120 -9.18 7.32 12.39
N ARG A 121 -7.94 7.12 12.89
CA ARG A 121 -7.41 7.86 14.04
C ARG A 121 -7.28 9.36 13.77
N GLU A 122 -6.89 9.71 12.55
CA GLU A 122 -6.79 11.10 12.08
C GLU A 122 -8.16 11.74 11.75
N GLY A 123 -9.27 11.00 11.92
CA GLY A 123 -10.63 11.53 11.79
C GLY A 123 -11.15 11.66 10.36
N PHE A 124 -10.48 11.07 9.36
CA PHE A 124 -10.97 11.10 7.98
C PHE A 124 -12.20 10.20 7.80
N SER A 125 -13.23 10.74 7.15
CA SER A 125 -14.42 9.99 6.76
C SER A 125 -14.14 9.03 5.58
N ARG A 126 -15.07 8.10 5.32
CA ARG A 126 -15.01 7.23 4.13
C ARG A 126 -15.13 8.09 2.86
N LEU A 127 -14.41 7.72 1.80
CA LEU A 127 -14.57 8.42 0.53
C LEU A 127 -15.95 8.08 -0.06
N PRO A 128 -16.66 9.07 -0.63
CA PRO A 128 -17.82 8.77 -1.45
C PRO A 128 -17.40 8.01 -2.71
N ARG A 129 -18.37 7.44 -3.41
CA ARG A 129 -18.14 6.80 -4.70
C ARG A 129 -17.59 7.83 -5.68
N ARG A 130 -16.37 7.60 -6.17
CA ARG A 130 -15.66 8.50 -7.10
C ARG A 130 -15.98 8.14 -8.55
N THR A 131 -16.21 9.16 -9.38
CA THR A 131 -16.28 8.99 -10.85
C THR A 131 -14.89 8.71 -11.44
N LYS A 132 -14.83 8.24 -12.69
CA LYS A 132 -13.55 8.01 -13.38
C LYS A 132 -12.72 9.29 -13.51
N LEU A 133 -13.37 10.42 -13.79
CA LEU A 133 -12.73 11.75 -13.89
C LEU A 133 -12.02 12.14 -12.59
N ILE A 134 -12.72 12.05 -11.45
CA ILE A 134 -12.14 12.38 -10.14
C ILE A 134 -10.91 11.52 -9.83
N LYS A 135 -10.92 10.23 -10.20
CA LYS A 135 -9.76 9.34 -10.02
C LYS A 135 -8.56 9.72 -10.90
N GLN A 136 -8.81 10.30 -12.07
CA GLN A 136 -7.79 10.73 -13.02
C GLN A 136 -7.15 12.07 -12.62
N GLU A 137 -7.88 12.92 -11.91
CA GLU A 137 -7.41 14.24 -11.45
C GLU A 137 -6.71 14.21 -10.08
N LEU A 138 -6.59 13.03 -9.46
CA LEU A 138 -5.85 12.87 -8.21
C LEU A 138 -4.39 13.26 -8.43
N ARG A 139 -3.95 14.29 -7.70
CA ARG A 139 -2.56 14.73 -7.70
C ARG A 139 -1.77 13.95 -6.68
N LEU A 140 -0.62 13.42 -7.09
CA LEU A 140 0.33 12.97 -6.09
C LEU A 140 0.86 14.18 -5.29
N PRO A 141 1.08 14.00 -3.98
CA PRO A 141 1.87 14.94 -3.22
C PRO A 141 3.30 15.01 -3.78
N LYS A 142 4.02 16.10 -3.48
CA LYS A 142 5.41 16.34 -3.96
C LYS A 142 6.39 15.41 -3.24
N MET A 143 6.28 14.11 -3.53
CA MET A 143 7.17 13.10 -3.00
C MET A 143 8.20 12.73 -4.06
N PRO A 144 9.48 12.56 -3.68
CA PRO A 144 10.49 12.09 -4.62
C PRO A 144 10.13 10.67 -5.05
N ALA A 145 9.99 10.46 -6.36
CA ALA A 145 9.92 9.13 -6.94
C ALA A 145 11.33 8.54 -7.04
N ASP A 146 11.43 7.22 -6.89
CA ASP A 146 12.67 6.48 -7.06
C ASP A 146 13.21 6.64 -8.49
N LYS A 147 14.54 6.59 -8.62
CA LYS A 147 15.17 6.56 -9.95
C LYS A 147 14.85 5.20 -10.60
N SER A 148 14.43 5.24 -11.86
CA SER A 148 14.28 4.03 -12.66
C SER A 148 15.62 3.32 -12.86
N ARG A 149 15.60 2.03 -12.62
CA ARG A 149 16.72 1.10 -12.80
C ARG A 149 16.18 -0.26 -13.24
N ALA A 150 17.04 -1.03 -13.90
CA ALA A 150 16.79 -2.43 -14.21
C ALA A 150 16.31 -3.18 -12.96
N LEU A 151 15.25 -3.97 -13.13
CA LEU A 151 14.68 -4.75 -12.04
C LEU A 151 15.64 -5.87 -11.62
N SER A 152 15.78 -6.06 -10.32
CA SER A 152 16.33 -7.29 -9.76
C SER A 152 15.19 -8.29 -9.58
N PHE A 153 15.31 -9.50 -10.13
CA PHE A 153 14.30 -10.56 -10.01
C PHE A 153 14.31 -11.24 -8.63
N ALA A 154 14.64 -10.51 -7.58
CA ALA A 154 14.57 -10.98 -6.21
C ALA A 154 13.10 -11.17 -5.78
N PRO A 155 12.78 -12.19 -4.95
CA PRO A 155 11.43 -12.37 -4.44
C PRO A 155 10.96 -11.16 -3.62
N GLU A 156 9.80 -10.63 -3.98
CA GLU A 156 9.21 -9.45 -3.33
C GLU A 156 7.68 -9.46 -3.42
N LYS A 157 7.04 -8.62 -2.61
CA LYS A 157 5.59 -8.45 -2.59
C LYS A 157 5.23 -6.98 -2.57
N PHE A 158 4.34 -6.58 -3.47
CA PHE A 158 3.81 -5.22 -3.53
C PHE A 158 2.40 -5.22 -4.12
N LYS A 159 1.63 -4.16 -3.83
CA LYS A 159 0.33 -3.88 -4.43
C LYS A 159 0.52 -3.16 -5.77
N SER A 160 -0.31 -3.50 -6.75
CA SER A 160 -0.44 -2.74 -8.00
C SER A 160 -1.90 -2.63 -8.40
N THR A 161 -2.26 -1.47 -8.96
CA THR A 161 -3.56 -1.19 -9.58
C THR A 161 -3.56 -1.44 -11.10
N SER A 162 -2.38 -1.58 -11.70
CA SER A 162 -2.15 -1.72 -13.14
C SER A 162 -1.56 -3.08 -13.52
N ALA A 163 -1.67 -4.09 -12.64
CA ALA A 163 -1.15 -5.44 -12.87
C ALA A 163 -1.70 -6.11 -14.14
N GLY A 164 -2.87 -5.68 -14.62
CA GLY A 164 -3.45 -6.15 -15.89
C GLY A 164 -2.56 -5.90 -17.11
N ALA A 165 -1.64 -4.92 -17.07
CA ALA A 165 -0.66 -4.70 -18.14
C ALA A 165 0.26 -5.93 -18.34
N LEU A 166 0.53 -6.70 -17.29
CA LEU A 166 1.35 -7.92 -17.36
C LEU A 166 0.75 -8.98 -18.29
N CYS A 167 -0.57 -8.97 -18.49
CA CYS A 167 -1.24 -9.86 -19.45
C CYS A 167 -0.81 -9.63 -20.90
N LEU A 168 -0.16 -8.50 -21.21
CA LEU A 168 0.39 -8.23 -22.55
C LEU A 168 1.75 -8.90 -22.79
N LEU A 169 2.51 -9.25 -21.74
CA LEU A 169 3.85 -9.83 -21.86
C LEU A 169 3.88 -11.16 -22.64
N PRO A 170 2.94 -12.12 -22.42
CA PRO A 170 2.89 -13.34 -23.20
C PRO A 170 2.70 -13.07 -24.71
N TYR A 171 1.90 -12.07 -25.07
CA TYR A 171 1.68 -11.70 -26.48
C TYR A 171 2.92 -11.04 -27.09
N ILE A 172 3.60 -10.17 -26.34
CA ILE A 172 4.86 -9.56 -26.78
C ILE A 172 5.90 -10.63 -27.11
N LYS A 173 5.99 -11.68 -26.27
CA LYS A 173 6.88 -12.82 -26.51
C LYS A 173 6.40 -13.71 -27.66
N LYS A 174 5.12 -14.09 -27.67
CA LYS A 174 4.51 -15.00 -28.65
C LYS A 174 4.68 -14.48 -30.08
N PHE A 175 4.40 -13.20 -30.30
CA PHE A 175 4.47 -12.57 -31.62
C PHE A 175 5.87 -12.07 -31.99
N GLY A 176 6.88 -12.32 -31.15
CA GLY A 176 8.25 -11.88 -31.42
C GLY A 176 8.45 -10.36 -31.31
N ILE A 177 7.52 -9.61 -30.72
CA ILE A 177 7.59 -8.14 -30.63
C ILE A 177 8.84 -7.71 -29.83
N SER A 178 9.27 -8.50 -28.85
CA SER A 178 10.54 -8.24 -28.14
C SER A 178 11.75 -8.23 -29.07
N GLN A 179 11.79 -9.13 -30.05
CA GLN A 179 12.86 -9.23 -31.04
C GLN A 179 12.77 -8.06 -32.02
N ALA A 180 11.56 -7.66 -32.41
CA ALA A 180 11.31 -6.43 -33.18
C ALA A 180 11.99 -5.22 -32.55
N ILE A 181 11.74 -5.05 -31.26
CA ILE A 181 12.21 -3.90 -30.50
C ILE A 181 13.72 -3.97 -30.41
N ASN A 182 14.29 -5.11 -30.01
CA ASN A 182 15.74 -5.25 -29.88
C ASN A 182 16.50 -5.01 -31.18
N ASN A 183 15.94 -5.43 -32.32
CA ASN A 183 16.53 -5.26 -33.65
C ASN A 183 16.27 -3.88 -34.27
N SER A 184 15.46 -3.02 -33.65
CA SER A 184 15.15 -1.70 -34.19
C SER A 184 16.30 -0.71 -33.98
N GLY A 185 16.24 0.45 -34.64
CA GLY A 185 17.17 1.56 -34.41
C GLY A 185 16.89 2.37 -33.14
N TYR A 186 15.92 1.98 -32.30
CA TYR A 186 15.51 2.80 -31.16
C TYR A 186 16.63 2.99 -30.12
N PRO A 187 16.68 4.16 -29.45
CA PRO A 187 17.72 4.44 -28.47
C PRO A 187 17.54 3.59 -27.20
N GLY A 188 18.66 3.35 -26.51
CA GLY A 188 18.69 2.80 -25.15
C GLY A 188 19.76 3.53 -24.33
N THR A 189 19.80 3.31 -23.03
CA THR A 189 20.87 3.76 -22.14
C THR A 189 21.44 2.58 -21.36
N LYS A 190 22.51 2.80 -20.59
CA LYS A 190 23.05 1.79 -19.68
C LYS A 190 22.04 1.39 -18.59
N ASP A 191 21.22 2.34 -18.15
CA ASP A 191 20.25 2.15 -17.06
C ASP A 191 18.92 1.57 -17.55
N ILE A 192 18.51 1.90 -18.79
CA ILE A 192 17.23 1.47 -19.39
C ILE A 192 17.51 1.06 -20.83
N ASP A 193 17.44 -0.25 -21.09
CA ASP A 193 17.70 -0.80 -22.41
C ASP A 193 16.56 -0.49 -23.41
N LYS A 194 16.77 -0.89 -24.67
CA LYS A 194 15.86 -0.60 -25.78
C LYS A 194 14.47 -1.23 -25.56
N LEU A 195 14.45 -2.48 -25.09
CA LEU A 195 13.22 -3.21 -24.80
C LEU A 195 12.44 -2.50 -23.69
N SER A 196 13.07 -2.27 -22.53
CA SER A 196 12.45 -1.59 -21.39
C SER A 196 11.97 -0.21 -21.77
N SER A 197 12.72 0.50 -22.62
CA SER A 197 12.34 1.83 -23.08
C SER A 197 11.00 1.83 -23.82
N ILE A 198 10.82 0.95 -24.80
CA ILE A 198 9.54 0.83 -25.53
C ILE A 198 8.44 0.30 -24.62
N LEU A 199 8.75 -0.66 -23.74
CA LEU A 199 7.78 -1.16 -22.76
C LEU A 199 7.32 -0.09 -21.79
N CYS A 200 8.12 0.93 -21.46
CA CYS A 200 7.66 2.08 -20.67
C CYS A 200 6.53 2.84 -21.37
N PHE A 201 6.64 3.07 -22.69
CA PHE A 201 5.56 3.70 -23.47
C PHE A 201 4.31 2.80 -23.53
N VAL A 202 4.49 1.50 -23.72
CA VAL A 202 3.37 0.52 -23.71
C VAL A 202 2.71 0.46 -22.33
N ALA A 203 3.48 0.49 -21.26
CA ALA A 203 3.00 0.54 -19.87
C ALA A 203 2.12 1.77 -19.64
N LEU A 204 2.59 2.95 -20.08
CA LEU A 204 1.79 4.17 -19.97
C LEU A 204 0.53 4.12 -20.84
N LYS A 205 0.61 3.60 -22.05
CA LYS A 205 -0.56 3.49 -22.96
C LYS A 205 -1.60 2.49 -22.45
N SER A 206 -1.15 1.39 -21.83
CA SER A 206 -2.02 0.41 -21.19
C SER A 206 -2.55 0.89 -19.83
N SER A 207 -1.92 1.89 -19.22
CA SER A 207 -2.44 2.57 -18.04
C SER A 207 -3.59 3.52 -18.40
N ASN A 208 -4.54 3.72 -17.48
CA ASN A 208 -5.68 4.64 -17.66
C ASN A 208 -5.30 6.14 -17.52
N VAL A 209 -4.03 6.51 -17.76
CA VAL A 209 -3.50 7.87 -17.59
C VAL A 209 -3.70 8.67 -18.87
N ARG A 210 -4.55 9.72 -18.82
CA ARG A 210 -5.02 10.45 -20.01
C ARG A 210 -4.09 11.55 -20.55
N ARG A 211 -3.03 11.97 -19.83
CA ARG A 211 -2.08 13.01 -20.30
C ARG A 211 -0.65 12.75 -19.83
N TYR A 212 0.30 12.95 -20.74
CA TYR A 212 1.72 12.59 -20.61
C TYR A 212 2.62 13.68 -20.02
N SER A 213 2.12 14.90 -19.78
CA SER A 213 2.99 16.07 -19.63
C SER A 213 3.02 16.72 -18.26
N SER A 214 2.17 16.33 -17.29
CA SER A 214 2.01 17.12 -16.06
C SER A 214 2.10 16.36 -14.73
N ASP A 215 2.14 15.03 -14.73
CA ASP A 215 2.15 14.26 -13.48
C ASP A 215 3.05 13.03 -13.58
N ASP A 216 3.92 12.80 -12.59
CA ASP A 216 4.82 11.64 -12.50
C ASP A 216 4.16 10.48 -11.73
N ARG A 217 2.83 10.43 -11.67
CA ARG A 217 2.08 9.48 -10.84
C ARG A 217 2.46 8.02 -11.04
N TRP A 218 2.73 7.64 -12.28
CA TRP A 218 3.12 6.27 -12.62
C TRP A 218 4.48 5.88 -12.03
N CYS A 219 5.33 6.84 -11.64
CA CYS A 219 6.64 6.58 -11.05
C CYS A 219 6.54 6.02 -9.63
N MET A 220 5.36 6.08 -8.99
CA MET A 220 5.12 5.49 -7.67
C MET A 220 4.50 4.09 -7.75
N GLU A 221 4.21 3.58 -8.95
CA GLU A 221 3.59 2.27 -9.13
C GLU A 221 4.59 1.23 -9.65
N ARG A 222 4.87 0.23 -8.81
CA ARG A 222 5.80 -0.85 -9.12
C ARG A 222 5.33 -1.81 -10.22
N GLY A 223 4.02 -2.02 -10.36
CA GLY A 223 3.49 -2.97 -11.33
C GLY A 223 3.75 -2.59 -12.79
N LEU A 224 3.70 -1.29 -13.11
CA LEU A 224 4.08 -0.79 -14.43
C LEU A 224 5.60 -0.85 -14.65
N GLY A 225 6.39 -0.64 -13.59
CA GLY A 225 7.83 -0.88 -13.60
C GLY A 225 8.13 -2.35 -13.95
N LEU A 226 7.52 -3.29 -13.23
CA LEU A 226 7.68 -4.73 -13.46
C LEU A 226 7.35 -5.11 -14.91
N PHE A 227 6.27 -4.57 -15.47
CA PHE A 227 5.92 -4.78 -16.88
C PHE A 227 7.05 -4.35 -17.83
N ALA A 228 7.70 -3.22 -17.55
CA ALA A 228 8.80 -2.70 -18.35
C ALA A 228 10.18 -3.30 -17.98
N GLY A 229 10.27 -4.24 -17.04
CA GLY A 229 11.54 -4.77 -16.56
C GLY A 229 12.33 -3.81 -15.65
N LEU A 230 11.65 -2.84 -15.02
CA LEU A 230 12.24 -1.82 -14.16
C LEU A 230 11.66 -1.88 -12.74
N ASN A 231 12.30 -1.23 -11.77
CA ASN A 231 11.70 -1.05 -10.43
C ASN A 231 10.46 -0.15 -10.48
N VAL A 232 10.54 0.97 -11.21
CA VAL A 232 9.49 1.95 -11.46
C VAL A 232 9.68 2.56 -12.85
N LEU A 233 8.60 3.06 -13.43
CA LEU A 233 8.66 3.80 -14.70
C LEU A 233 9.40 5.14 -14.55
N PRO A 234 10.06 5.63 -15.61
CA PRO A 234 10.81 6.87 -15.58
C PRO A 234 9.91 8.11 -15.53
N LYS A 235 10.47 9.25 -15.13
CA LYS A 235 9.75 10.54 -15.04
C LYS A 235 9.40 11.10 -16.43
N ALA A 236 8.43 12.01 -16.48
CA ALA A 236 7.97 12.67 -17.71
C ALA A 236 9.12 13.24 -18.56
N ALA A 237 10.11 13.88 -17.91
CA ALA A 237 11.28 14.44 -18.58
C ALA A 237 12.09 13.40 -19.38
N TRP A 238 12.15 12.15 -18.91
CA TRP A 238 12.81 11.07 -19.63
C TRP A 238 12.05 10.71 -20.92
N TYR A 239 10.71 10.68 -20.90
CA TYR A 239 9.90 10.39 -22.10
C TYR A 239 10.07 11.46 -23.17
N THR A 240 10.10 12.73 -22.77
CA THR A 240 10.38 13.86 -23.68
C THR A 240 11.77 13.70 -24.29
N SER A 241 12.80 13.53 -23.46
CA SER A 241 14.18 13.34 -23.91
C SER A 241 14.37 12.09 -24.80
N TYR A 242 13.67 11.00 -24.50
CA TYR A 242 13.66 9.81 -25.33
C TYR A 242 13.03 10.08 -26.69
N SER A 243 11.86 10.71 -26.72
CA SER A 243 11.12 11.01 -27.95
C SER A 243 11.92 11.92 -28.89
N HIS A 244 12.67 12.89 -28.36
CA HIS A 244 13.59 13.73 -29.15
C HIS A 244 14.67 12.95 -29.90
N ARG A 245 15.08 11.78 -29.40
CA ARG A 245 16.11 10.94 -30.01
C ARG A 245 15.56 9.96 -31.06
N VAL A 246 14.23 9.84 -31.15
CA VAL A 246 13.58 8.93 -32.11
C VAL A 246 13.42 9.63 -33.45
N THR A 247 13.94 9.02 -34.51
CA THR A 247 13.82 9.54 -35.89
C THR A 247 12.73 8.82 -36.68
N SER A 248 12.27 9.44 -37.76
CA SER A 248 11.31 8.83 -38.70
C SER A 248 11.82 7.53 -39.30
N GLU A 249 13.13 7.44 -39.58
CA GLU A 249 13.74 6.24 -40.12
C GLU A 249 13.69 5.05 -39.14
N MET A 250 13.94 5.30 -37.85
CA MET A 250 13.80 4.29 -36.80
C MET A 250 12.36 3.77 -36.73
N ASN A 251 11.37 4.66 -36.78
CA ASN A 251 9.96 4.30 -36.77
C ASN A 251 9.58 3.47 -37.99
N LEU A 252 9.99 3.88 -39.19
CA LEU A 252 9.73 3.15 -40.42
C LEU A 252 10.39 1.77 -40.40
N GLY A 253 11.62 1.66 -39.91
CA GLY A 253 12.31 0.38 -39.75
C GLY A 253 11.57 -0.56 -38.80
N PHE A 254 11.10 -0.05 -37.66
CA PHE A 254 10.31 -0.83 -36.71
C PHE A 254 8.95 -1.26 -37.28
N LEU A 255 8.23 -0.36 -37.95
CA LEU A 255 6.96 -0.66 -38.61
C LEU A 255 7.10 -1.72 -39.70
N ARG A 256 8.17 -1.68 -40.51
CA ARG A 256 8.45 -2.74 -41.50
C ARG A 256 8.66 -4.09 -40.85
N TRP A 257 9.30 -4.13 -39.68
CA TRP A 257 9.47 -5.38 -38.94
C TRP A 257 8.14 -5.88 -38.39
N LEU A 258 7.34 -5.01 -37.75
CA LEU A 258 6.00 -5.35 -37.26
C LEU A 258 5.09 -5.85 -38.37
N HIS A 259 5.15 -5.23 -39.54
CA HIS A 259 4.42 -5.66 -40.73
C HIS A 259 4.73 -7.12 -41.11
N LYS A 260 6.01 -7.53 -41.06
CA LYS A 260 6.38 -8.94 -41.29
C LYS A 260 5.76 -9.86 -40.24
N VAL A 261 5.74 -9.47 -38.97
CA VAL A 261 5.09 -10.24 -37.92
C VAL A 261 3.59 -10.33 -38.13
N TRP A 262 2.94 -9.25 -38.54
CA TRP A 262 1.51 -9.26 -38.81
C TRP A 262 1.17 -10.22 -39.96
N ILE A 263 1.95 -10.22 -41.06
CA ILE A 263 1.79 -11.19 -42.16
C ILE A 263 1.98 -12.62 -41.66
N GLN A 264 3.06 -12.89 -40.92
CA GLN A 264 3.37 -14.24 -40.43
C GLN A 264 2.31 -14.83 -39.49
N ASN A 265 1.53 -13.96 -38.83
CA ASN A 265 0.49 -14.35 -37.89
C ASN A 265 -0.92 -14.17 -38.47
N ASP A 266 -1.04 -13.92 -39.77
CA ASP A 266 -2.33 -13.74 -40.47
C ASP A 266 -3.20 -12.64 -39.82
N LEU A 267 -2.54 -11.56 -39.36
CA LEU A 267 -3.19 -10.41 -38.70
C LEU A 267 -3.56 -9.30 -39.69
N LEU A 268 -3.16 -9.42 -40.96
CA LEU A 268 -3.50 -8.48 -42.02
C LEU A 268 -4.41 -9.17 -43.02
N GLY A 269 -5.56 -8.54 -43.30
CA GLY A 269 -6.44 -8.93 -44.40
C GLY A 269 -6.12 -8.18 -45.69
N ASP A 270 -7.09 -8.19 -46.61
CA ASP A 270 -7.09 -7.41 -47.85
C ASP A 270 -7.06 -5.89 -47.61
N THR A 271 -7.60 -5.46 -46.47
CA THR A 271 -7.68 -4.08 -46.02
C THR A 271 -7.21 -3.97 -44.58
N VAL A 272 -6.35 -3.00 -44.30
CA VAL A 272 -5.81 -2.73 -42.96
C VAL A 272 -5.97 -1.25 -42.67
N ASN A 273 -6.93 -0.91 -41.81
CA ASN A 273 -7.08 0.46 -41.31
C ASN A 273 -6.12 0.67 -40.13
N ILE A 274 -5.02 1.38 -40.40
CA ILE A 274 -4.14 1.86 -39.34
C ILE A 274 -4.36 3.36 -39.17
N ASP A 275 -5.23 3.73 -38.24
CA ASP A 275 -5.45 5.13 -37.85
C ASP A 275 -4.25 5.63 -37.04
N PHE A 276 -3.20 6.05 -37.73
CA PHE A 276 -2.13 6.84 -37.12
C PHE A 276 -2.60 8.28 -37.00
N THR A 277 -3.13 8.64 -35.83
CA THR A 277 -3.26 10.06 -35.49
C THR A 277 -1.87 10.65 -35.29
N THR A 278 -1.46 11.54 -36.18
CA THR A 278 -0.22 12.30 -36.03
C THR A 278 -0.38 13.26 -34.86
N ILE A 279 0.26 12.95 -33.73
CA ILE A 279 0.36 13.88 -32.61
C ILE A 279 1.41 14.91 -33.00
N ARG A 280 0.99 16.17 -33.20
CA ARG A 280 1.93 17.26 -33.49
C ARG A 280 2.97 17.36 -32.39
N TYR A 281 4.23 17.29 -32.79
CA TYR A 281 5.37 17.54 -31.92
C TYR A 281 5.54 19.05 -31.74
N TRP A 282 5.17 19.55 -30.57
CA TRP A 282 5.49 20.92 -30.16
C TRP A 282 6.71 20.78 -29.25
N GLY A 283 7.85 21.30 -29.71
CA GLY A 283 9.15 21.17 -29.04
C GLY A 283 9.11 21.47 -27.55
#